data_AF-A0A7C6RY52-F1
#
_entry.id   AF-A0A7C6RY52-F1
#
_cell.length_a   1.000
_cell.length_b   1.000
_cell.length_c   1.000
_cell.angle_alpha   90.00
_cell.angle_beta   90.00
_cell.angle_gamma   90.00
#
_symmetry.space_group_name_H-M   'P 1'
#
loop_
_entity.id
_entity.type
_entity.pdbx_description
1 polymer ?
#
loop_
_entity_poly.entity_id
_entity_poly.type
_entity_poly.pdbx_seq_one_letter_code
_entity_poly.pdbx_strand_id
1 'polypeptide(L)'
;FNQTFATDGLRLDAPRPDRWYLRLPDDPGVRTHPLENAIGRDIQPLLPYGPASRRWHTLLTEAQMLFHAHPVNRTREERNQPLLNGIWLWGGGVCPTGIRAPAAGLYANDPLTRGLARLAGTTVGPVPANAGDWLDAAAGEADGLVVLETTRFDPMDDDPSAWAGHIVELERAWFAPCRQLLLRTGGLAALHLHPGNGRLYTVTSAARWRFWRHPRPLPTHF
;
A
#
# COMPACT_ATOMS: atom_id res chain seq x y z
N PHE A 1 26.51 0.53 2.65
CA PHE A 1 25.65 -0.65 2.87
C PHE A 1 26.06 -1.80 1.95
N ASN A 2 25.87 -1.68 0.63
CA ASN A 2 26.13 -2.79 -0.31
C ASN A 2 27.56 -3.33 -0.30
N GLN A 3 28.57 -2.49 -0.03
CA GLN A 3 29.95 -2.97 0.14
C GLN A 3 30.13 -3.78 1.44
N THR A 4 29.56 -3.29 2.54
CA THR A 4 29.67 -3.88 3.88
C THR A 4 29.01 -5.25 3.97
N PHE A 5 27.82 -5.40 3.38
CA PHE A 5 27.00 -6.61 3.51
C PHE A 5 27.01 -7.49 2.25
N ALA A 6 27.95 -7.27 1.33
CA ALA A 6 28.06 -8.05 0.09
C ALA A 6 28.27 -9.54 0.35
N THR A 7 29.10 -9.88 1.34
CA THR A 7 29.41 -11.27 1.73
C THR A 7 28.21 -12.01 2.30
N ASP A 8 27.23 -11.28 2.85
CA ASP A 8 25.98 -11.83 3.35
C ASP A 8 24.93 -12.03 2.24
N GLY A 9 25.28 -11.69 0.98
CA GLY A 9 24.38 -11.72 -0.16
C GLY A 9 23.33 -10.61 -0.16
N LEU A 10 23.49 -9.59 0.69
CA LEU A 10 22.51 -8.53 0.87
C LEU A 10 22.77 -7.39 -0.11
N ARG A 11 21.70 -6.96 -0.78
CA ARG A 11 21.76 -5.82 -1.69
C ARG A 11 20.60 -4.88 -1.45
N LEU A 12 20.92 -3.64 -1.11
CA LEU A 12 19.98 -2.56 -0.94
C LEU A 12 19.89 -1.74 -2.23
N ASP A 13 18.73 -1.74 -2.86
CA ASP A 13 18.39 -0.94 -4.02
C ASP A 13 17.46 0.20 -3.58
N ALA A 14 17.87 1.46 -3.79
CA ALA A 14 17.14 2.66 -3.36
C ALA A 14 16.71 3.53 -4.56
N PRO A 15 15.77 3.06 -5.41
CA PRO A 15 15.36 3.78 -6.62
C PRO A 15 14.62 5.10 -6.33
N ARG A 16 14.02 5.23 -5.15
CA ARG A 16 13.32 6.44 -4.70
C ARG A 16 13.57 6.70 -3.21
N PRO A 17 13.55 7.95 -2.73
CA PRO A 17 13.78 8.26 -1.32
C PRO A 17 12.82 7.54 -0.36
N ASP A 18 11.57 7.34 -0.77
CA ASP A 18 10.47 6.70 -0.04
C ASP A 18 10.35 5.20 -0.29
N ARG A 19 11.17 4.62 -1.17
CA ARG A 19 11.01 3.23 -1.62
C ARG A 19 12.35 2.53 -1.85
N TRP A 20 12.76 1.80 -0.82
CA TRP A 20 14.00 1.03 -0.79
C TRP A 20 13.66 -0.47 -0.73
N TYR A 21 14.48 -1.28 -1.38
CA TYR A 21 14.29 -2.73 -1.44
C TYR A 21 15.56 -3.43 -0.99
N LEU A 22 15.42 -4.34 -0.04
CA LEU A 22 16.50 -5.24 0.35
C LEU A 22 16.31 -6.58 -0.37
N ARG A 23 17.21 -6.88 -1.30
CA ARG A 23 17.28 -8.18 -1.97
C ARG A 23 18.04 -9.16 -1.11
N LEU A 24 17.47 -10.35 -0.98
CA LEU A 24 17.96 -11.44 -0.18
C LEU A 24 18.21 -12.65 -1.08
N PRO A 25 19.20 -13.49 -0.77
CA PRO A 25 19.44 -14.73 -1.52
C PRO A 25 18.34 -15.77 -1.26
N ASP A 26 17.85 -15.85 -0.02
CA ASP A 26 16.90 -16.87 0.45
C ASP A 26 15.90 -16.26 1.46
N ASP A 27 14.96 -17.09 1.97
CA ASP A 27 14.04 -16.70 3.05
C ASP A 27 14.87 -16.21 4.27
N PRO A 28 14.64 -14.98 4.74
CA PRO A 28 15.39 -14.42 5.86
C PRO A 28 15.14 -15.10 7.21
N GLY A 29 14.12 -15.96 7.34
CA GLY A 29 13.80 -16.65 8.59
C GLY A 29 13.26 -15.72 9.68
N VAL A 30 12.76 -14.54 9.29
CA VAL A 30 12.10 -13.56 10.16
C VAL A 30 10.78 -13.11 9.56
N ARG A 31 9.96 -12.54 10.42
CA ARG A 31 8.77 -11.78 10.10
C ARG A 31 8.95 -10.37 10.64
N THR A 32 8.26 -9.44 10.01
CA THR A 32 8.44 -8.01 10.24
C THR A 32 7.08 -7.32 10.36
N HIS A 33 7.07 -6.13 10.94
CA HIS A 33 5.87 -5.31 11.01
C HIS A 33 5.91 -4.25 9.89
N PRO A 34 4.80 -4.05 9.15
CA PRO A 34 4.74 -2.99 8.15
C PRO A 34 4.82 -1.63 8.84
N LEU A 35 5.26 -0.60 8.09
CA LEU A 35 5.59 0.71 8.65
C LEU A 35 4.39 1.34 9.36
N GLU A 36 3.19 1.18 8.82
CA GLU A 36 1.94 1.66 9.41
C GLU A 36 1.71 1.13 10.84
N ASN A 37 2.23 -0.06 11.18
CA ASN A 37 2.08 -0.63 12.52
C ASN A 37 3.15 -0.14 13.51
N ALA A 38 4.14 0.63 13.05
CA ALA A 38 5.31 1.03 13.84
C ALA A 38 5.41 2.55 14.06
N ILE A 39 4.79 3.36 13.22
CA ILE A 39 4.74 4.82 13.40
C ILE A 39 4.16 5.15 14.79
N GLY A 40 4.81 6.08 15.50
CA GLY A 40 4.38 6.57 16.82
C GLY A 40 4.54 5.59 17.99
N ARG A 41 5.07 4.38 17.75
CA ARG A 41 5.18 3.31 18.76
C ARG A 41 6.63 3.03 19.12
N ASP A 42 6.83 2.35 20.25
CA ASP A 42 8.14 1.81 20.60
C ASP A 42 8.57 0.78 19.54
N ILE A 43 9.80 0.94 19.05
CA ILE A 43 10.40 0.12 18.01
C ILE A 43 10.82 -1.25 18.54
N GLN A 44 11.21 -1.35 19.81
CA GLN A 44 11.76 -2.58 20.42
C GLN A 44 10.82 -3.79 20.29
N PRO A 45 9.53 -3.70 20.63
CA PRO A 45 8.60 -4.84 20.46
C PRO A 45 8.24 -5.14 19.00
N LEU A 46 8.66 -4.29 18.06
CA LEU A 46 8.31 -4.38 16.64
C LEU A 46 9.51 -4.77 15.75
N LEU A 47 10.67 -5.02 16.35
CA LEU A 47 11.84 -5.53 15.62
C LEU A 47 11.56 -6.91 14.98
N PRO A 48 12.33 -7.31 13.95
CA PRO A 48 12.13 -8.58 13.26
C PRO A 48 12.11 -9.79 14.22
N TYR A 49 11.06 -10.60 14.15
CA TYR A 49 10.86 -11.76 15.02
C TYR A 49 10.90 -13.07 14.23
N GLY A 50 11.15 -14.18 14.93
CA GLY A 50 11.26 -15.52 14.33
C GLY A 50 12.61 -16.19 14.57
N PRO A 51 12.86 -17.36 13.97
CA PRO A 51 14.05 -18.18 14.23
C PRO A 51 15.39 -17.46 14.01
N ALA A 52 15.45 -16.55 13.04
CA ALA A 52 16.67 -15.82 12.70
C ALA A 52 16.75 -14.39 13.31
N SER A 53 15.89 -14.03 14.27
CA SER A 53 15.78 -12.66 14.80
C SER A 53 17.10 -12.08 15.30
N ARG A 54 17.92 -12.88 16.01
CA ARG A 54 19.23 -12.44 16.54
C ARG A 54 20.15 -11.94 15.43
N ARG A 55 20.28 -12.70 14.32
CA ARG A 55 21.10 -12.32 13.17
C ARG A 55 20.63 -10.98 12.59
N TRP A 56 19.31 -10.81 12.47
CA TRP A 56 18.72 -9.60 11.92
C TRP A 56 18.83 -8.39 12.84
N HIS A 57 18.76 -8.58 14.16
CA HIS A 57 19.03 -7.50 15.12
C HIS A 57 20.48 -7.05 15.04
N THR A 58 21.44 -7.97 14.96
CA THR A 58 22.86 -7.65 14.76
C THR A 58 23.07 -6.85 13.48
N LEU A 59 22.51 -7.31 12.35
CA LEU A 59 22.57 -6.62 11.07
C LEU A 59 21.99 -5.20 11.16
N LEU A 60 20.82 -5.04 11.80
CA LEU A 60 20.22 -3.73 11.99
C LEU A 60 21.17 -2.83 12.79
N THR A 61 21.70 -3.28 13.92
CA THR A 61 22.69 -2.51 14.70
C THR A 61 23.92 -2.13 13.89
N GLU A 62 24.48 -3.04 13.11
CA GLU A 62 25.61 -2.76 12.20
C GLU A 62 25.26 -1.70 11.14
N ALA A 63 24.05 -1.78 10.58
CA ALA A 63 23.54 -0.79 9.64
C ALA A 63 23.37 0.59 10.31
N GLN A 64 22.91 0.64 11.56
CA GLN A 64 22.81 1.89 12.33
C GLN A 64 24.20 2.52 12.53
N MET A 65 25.20 1.73 12.93
CA MET A 65 26.58 2.22 13.10
C MET A 65 27.15 2.76 11.77
N LEU A 66 26.90 2.05 10.68
CA LEU A 66 27.31 2.47 9.34
C LEU A 66 26.68 3.80 8.94
N PHE A 67 25.40 4.00 9.25
CA PHE A 67 24.68 5.22 8.91
C PHE A 67 25.11 6.39 9.79
N HIS A 68 25.34 6.16 11.08
CA HIS A 68 25.80 7.18 12.01
C HIS A 68 27.09 7.86 11.51
N ALA A 69 28.05 7.08 11.00
CA ALA A 69 29.32 7.60 10.47
C ALA A 69 29.21 8.24 9.07
N HIS A 70 28.04 8.22 8.43
CA HIS A 70 27.90 8.64 7.03
C HIS A 70 27.95 10.18 6.88
N PRO A 71 28.63 10.74 5.85
CA PRO A 71 28.76 12.18 5.65
C PRO A 71 27.42 12.94 5.58
N VAL A 72 26.37 12.29 5.07
CA VAL A 72 25.01 12.86 5.05
C VAL A 72 24.51 13.16 6.46
N ASN A 73 24.76 12.29 7.43
CA ASN A 73 24.36 12.54 8.81
C ASN A 73 25.17 13.67 9.45
N ARG A 74 26.45 13.82 9.11
CA ARG A 74 27.25 14.98 9.53
C ARG A 74 26.65 16.30 9.03
N THR A 75 26.29 16.39 7.75
CA THR A 75 25.64 17.59 7.19
C THR A 75 24.25 17.84 7.78
N ARG A 76 23.52 16.79 8.14
CA ARG A 76 22.22 16.92 8.83
C ARG A 76 22.40 17.46 10.24
N GLU A 77 23.40 16.97 10.97
CA GLU A 77 23.76 17.43 12.31
C GLU A 77 24.14 18.91 12.32
N GLU A 78 25.02 19.34 11.38
CA GLU A 78 25.39 20.74 11.18
C GLU A 78 24.17 21.66 10.92
N ARG A 79 23.08 21.09 10.40
CA ARG A 79 21.82 21.79 10.11
C ARG A 79 20.75 21.58 11.18
N ASN A 80 21.08 20.99 12.33
CA ASN A 80 20.13 20.62 13.39
C ASN A 80 18.96 19.76 12.89
N GLN A 81 19.20 18.89 11.91
CA GLN A 81 18.19 17.97 11.37
C GLN A 81 18.28 16.60 12.04
N PRO A 82 17.14 15.88 12.20
CA PRO A 82 17.16 14.51 12.70
C PRO A 82 18.07 13.60 11.87
N LEU A 83 18.91 12.82 12.54
CA LEU A 83 19.82 11.88 11.90
C LEU A 83 19.07 10.69 11.30
N LEU A 84 19.60 10.15 10.21
CA LEU A 84 19.16 8.88 9.64
C LEU A 84 19.84 7.76 10.42
N ASN A 85 19.16 7.26 11.45
CA ASN A 85 19.75 6.35 12.44
C ASN A 85 19.47 4.87 12.18
N GLY A 86 18.84 4.49 11.06
CA GLY A 86 18.58 3.09 10.72
C GLY A 86 17.74 2.90 9.46
N ILE A 87 17.42 1.63 9.18
CA ILE A 87 16.45 1.20 8.19
C ILE A 87 15.31 0.46 8.87
N TRP A 88 14.08 0.70 8.41
CA TRP A 88 12.93 -0.12 8.81
C TRP A 88 12.74 -1.24 7.81
N LEU A 89 13.00 -2.48 8.23
CA LEU A 89 12.79 -3.65 7.39
C LEU A 89 11.37 -4.15 7.57
N TRP A 90 10.63 -4.22 6.45
CA TRP A 90 9.26 -4.70 6.46
C TRP A 90 8.85 -5.38 5.16
N GLY A 91 7.80 -6.20 5.25
CA GLY A 91 7.29 -6.98 4.14
C GLY A 91 8.13 -8.22 3.89
N GLY A 92 8.55 -8.40 2.64
CA GLY A 92 9.19 -9.62 2.16
C GLY A 92 8.24 -10.51 1.38
N GLY A 93 8.82 -11.40 0.58
CA GLY A 93 8.07 -12.27 -0.31
C GLY A 93 8.94 -12.76 -1.44
N VAL A 94 8.45 -13.79 -2.13
CA VAL A 94 9.05 -14.30 -3.35
C VAL A 94 8.27 -13.79 -4.55
N CYS A 95 8.94 -13.68 -5.71
CA CYS A 95 8.25 -13.35 -6.95
C CYS A 95 7.24 -14.46 -7.27
N PRO A 96 5.93 -14.17 -7.34
CA PRO A 96 4.94 -15.21 -7.56
C PRO A 96 4.98 -15.71 -9.00
N THR A 97 4.69 -17.01 -9.20
CA THR A 97 4.62 -17.63 -10.52
C THR A 97 3.16 -17.88 -10.91
N GLY A 98 2.85 -17.78 -12.20
CA GLY A 98 1.51 -18.14 -12.72
C GLY A 98 0.38 -17.18 -12.33
N ILE A 99 0.73 -15.93 -12.01
CA ILE A 99 -0.28 -14.91 -11.70
C ILE A 99 -1.09 -14.53 -12.94
N ARG A 100 -2.33 -14.12 -12.71
CA ARG A 100 -3.25 -13.64 -13.75
C ARG A 100 -3.85 -12.31 -13.31
N ALA A 101 -4.24 -11.49 -14.28
CA ALA A 101 -4.96 -10.25 -14.01
C ALA A 101 -6.30 -10.57 -13.34
N PRO A 102 -6.72 -9.80 -12.32
CA PRO A 102 -7.97 -10.03 -11.60
C PRO A 102 -9.22 -9.54 -12.35
N ALA A 103 -9.04 -8.69 -13.37
CA ALA A 103 -10.10 -8.09 -14.19
C ALA A 103 -9.57 -7.80 -15.60
N ALA A 104 -10.46 -7.56 -16.56
CA ALA A 104 -10.10 -7.17 -17.94
C ALA A 104 -9.40 -5.80 -17.97
N GLY A 105 -9.98 -4.80 -17.30
CA GLY A 105 -9.38 -3.49 -17.11
C GLY A 105 -8.59 -3.39 -15.81
N LEU A 106 -7.39 -2.82 -15.87
CA LEU A 106 -6.59 -2.53 -14.67
C LEU A 106 -6.07 -1.11 -14.68
N TYR A 107 -6.38 -0.35 -13.64
CA TYR A 107 -6.02 1.06 -13.51
C TYR A 107 -5.35 1.30 -12.17
N ALA A 108 -4.05 1.63 -12.19
CA ALA A 108 -3.27 1.83 -10.98
C ALA A 108 -2.03 2.68 -11.26
N ASN A 109 -1.72 3.59 -10.33
CA ASN A 109 -0.48 4.36 -10.36
C ASN A 109 0.60 3.69 -9.51
N ASP A 110 0.20 2.85 -8.56
CA ASP A 110 1.10 2.32 -7.56
C ASP A 110 2.11 1.31 -8.16
N PRO A 111 3.35 1.29 -7.63
CA PRO A 111 4.42 0.47 -8.21
C PRO A 111 4.19 -1.04 -8.08
N LEU A 112 3.49 -1.47 -7.02
CA LEU A 112 3.26 -2.89 -6.75
C LEU A 112 2.27 -3.45 -7.77
N THR A 113 1.12 -2.80 -7.95
CA THR A 113 0.12 -3.23 -8.94
C THR A 113 0.70 -3.19 -10.35
N ARG A 114 1.47 -2.15 -10.70
CA ARG A 114 2.14 -2.08 -12.01
C ARG A 114 3.20 -3.19 -12.20
N GLY A 115 3.90 -3.58 -11.13
CA GLY A 115 4.83 -4.69 -11.14
C GLY A 115 4.12 -6.04 -11.35
N LEU A 116 3.03 -6.27 -10.63
CA LEU A 116 2.19 -7.47 -10.76
C LEU A 116 1.53 -7.55 -12.14
N ALA A 117 1.07 -6.43 -12.68
CA ALA A 117 0.50 -6.37 -14.03
C ALA A 117 1.51 -6.83 -15.09
N ARG A 118 2.75 -6.34 -15.02
CA ARG A 118 3.84 -6.76 -15.91
C ARG A 118 4.14 -8.25 -15.78
N LEU A 119 4.18 -8.76 -14.56
CA LEU A 119 4.44 -10.17 -14.29
C LEU A 119 3.29 -11.07 -14.77
N ALA A 120 2.05 -10.57 -14.78
CA ALA A 120 0.88 -11.22 -15.36
C ALA A 120 0.74 -11.02 -16.88
N GLY A 121 1.63 -10.23 -17.51
CA GLY A 121 1.54 -9.90 -18.93
C GLY A 121 0.36 -9.02 -19.32
N THR A 122 -0.22 -8.27 -18.37
CA THR A 122 -1.36 -7.38 -18.63
C THR A 122 -0.94 -5.90 -18.65
N THR A 123 -1.71 -5.09 -19.38
CA THR A 123 -1.54 -3.64 -19.41
C THR A 123 -2.21 -3.00 -18.19
N VAL A 124 -1.65 -1.88 -17.75
CA VAL A 124 -2.20 -1.08 -16.65
C VAL A 124 -2.31 0.38 -17.09
N GLY A 125 -3.51 0.92 -17.06
CA GLY A 125 -3.79 2.32 -17.34
C GLY A 125 -3.54 3.23 -16.13
N PRO A 126 -3.44 4.55 -16.34
CA PRO A 126 -3.44 5.51 -15.23
C PRO A 126 -4.77 5.46 -14.49
N VAL A 127 -4.76 5.80 -13.20
CA VAL A 127 -6.00 5.89 -12.40
C VAL A 127 -6.87 7.03 -12.96
N PRO A 128 -8.13 6.76 -13.37
CA PRO A 128 -9.07 7.80 -13.80
C PRO A 128 -9.35 8.80 -12.68
N ALA A 129 -9.72 10.05 -13.00
CA ALA A 129 -9.96 11.05 -11.95
C ALA A 129 -11.27 10.78 -11.19
N ASN A 130 -12.23 10.11 -11.82
CA ASN A 130 -13.53 9.78 -11.26
C ASN A 130 -14.14 8.55 -11.96
N ALA A 131 -15.26 8.04 -11.45
CA ALA A 131 -15.92 6.86 -12.02
C ALA A 131 -16.51 7.07 -13.42
N GLY A 132 -16.83 8.31 -13.82
CA GLY A 132 -17.27 8.62 -15.17
C GLY A 132 -16.12 8.46 -16.17
N ASP A 133 -14.98 9.09 -15.89
CA ASP A 133 -13.76 8.94 -16.70
C ASP A 133 -13.32 7.47 -16.77
N TRP A 134 -13.51 6.70 -15.70
CA TRP A 134 -13.27 5.26 -15.71
C TRP A 134 -14.19 4.53 -16.69
N LEU A 135 -15.49 4.84 -16.70
CA LEU A 135 -16.44 4.20 -17.61
C LEU A 135 -16.07 4.45 -19.08
N ASP A 136 -15.63 5.68 -19.38
CA ASP A 136 -15.14 6.05 -20.72
C ASP A 136 -13.85 5.30 -21.06
N ALA A 137 -12.91 5.22 -20.12
CA ALA A 137 -11.64 4.51 -20.29
C ALA A 137 -11.79 2.98 -20.38
N ALA A 138 -12.83 2.41 -19.76
CA ALA A 138 -13.13 0.99 -19.81
C ALA A 138 -13.66 0.55 -21.18
N ALA A 139 -14.14 1.49 -22.02
CA ALA A 139 -14.52 1.24 -23.41
C ALA A 139 -15.42 -0.01 -23.63
N GLY A 140 -16.28 -0.35 -22.65
CA GLY A 140 -17.18 -1.51 -22.71
C GLY A 140 -16.58 -2.84 -22.25
N GLU A 141 -15.42 -2.84 -21.58
CA GLU A 141 -14.88 -4.00 -20.88
C GLU A 141 -15.90 -4.59 -19.89
N ALA A 142 -15.87 -5.92 -19.73
CA ALA A 142 -16.83 -6.65 -18.89
C ALA A 142 -16.66 -6.35 -17.39
N ASP A 143 -15.41 -6.11 -16.95
CA ASP A 143 -15.05 -5.76 -15.59
C ASP A 143 -13.75 -4.95 -15.54
N GLY A 144 -13.54 -4.24 -14.44
CA GLY A 144 -12.35 -3.42 -14.24
C GLY A 144 -11.99 -3.30 -12.76
N LEU A 145 -10.69 -3.25 -12.48
CA LEU A 145 -10.13 -2.98 -11.17
C LEU A 145 -9.42 -1.63 -11.17
N VAL A 146 -9.87 -0.73 -10.30
CA VAL A 146 -9.21 0.56 -10.04
C VAL A 146 -8.61 0.54 -8.65
N VAL A 147 -7.30 0.78 -8.56
CA VAL A 147 -6.58 0.90 -7.27
C VAL A 147 -6.49 2.37 -6.89
N LEU A 148 -7.28 2.76 -5.89
CA LEU A 148 -7.30 4.12 -5.35
C LEU A 148 -6.34 4.22 -4.16
N GLU A 149 -5.47 5.23 -4.20
CA GLU A 149 -4.46 5.47 -3.15
C GLU A 149 -4.81 6.66 -2.25
N THR A 150 -6.00 7.26 -2.41
CA THR A 150 -6.42 8.51 -1.73
C THR A 150 -6.26 8.44 -0.21
N THR A 151 -6.54 7.28 0.41
CA THR A 151 -6.43 7.09 1.86
C THR A 151 -5.20 6.28 2.28
N ARG A 152 -4.26 5.99 1.35
CA ARG A 152 -3.16 5.05 1.59
C ARG A 152 -2.16 5.55 2.62
N PHE A 153 -1.96 6.86 2.69
CA PHE A 153 -1.02 7.52 3.59
C PHE A 153 -1.71 8.54 4.49
N ASP A 154 -3.02 8.36 4.72
CA ASP A 154 -3.70 9.20 5.72
C ASP A 154 -2.91 9.09 7.02
N PRO A 155 -2.39 10.21 7.53
CA PRO A 155 -1.49 10.18 8.65
C PRO A 155 -2.17 9.43 9.79
N MET A 156 -1.46 8.44 10.34
CA MET A 156 -1.93 7.68 11.49
C MET A 156 -2.08 8.58 12.74
N ASP A 157 -1.57 9.82 12.67
CA ASP A 157 -1.57 10.81 13.74
C ASP A 157 -2.64 11.91 13.54
N ASP A 158 -3.56 11.96 14.50
CA ASP A 158 -4.29 13.08 15.10
C ASP A 158 -5.09 14.10 14.26
N ASP A 159 -5.18 13.99 12.93
CA ASP A 159 -6.13 14.81 12.15
C ASP A 159 -7.25 13.99 11.48
N PRO A 160 -8.31 13.63 12.22
CA PRO A 160 -9.52 13.03 11.66
C PRO A 160 -10.16 13.84 10.53
N SER A 161 -9.89 15.16 10.43
CA SER A 161 -10.49 16.02 9.41
C SER A 161 -9.88 15.79 8.03
N ALA A 162 -8.57 15.51 7.94
CA ALA A 162 -7.91 15.17 6.69
C ALA A 162 -8.47 13.86 6.10
N TRP A 163 -8.55 12.81 6.92
CA TRP A 163 -9.18 11.54 6.55
C TRP A 163 -10.64 11.75 6.10
N ALA A 164 -11.43 12.50 6.88
CA ALA A 164 -12.81 12.81 6.51
C ALA A 164 -12.91 13.54 5.17
N GLY A 165 -11.97 14.46 4.89
CA GLY A 165 -11.86 15.14 3.59
C GLY A 165 -11.64 14.18 2.42
N HIS A 166 -10.70 13.24 2.57
CA HIS A 166 -10.44 12.21 1.56
C HIS A 166 -11.65 11.26 1.36
N ILE A 167 -12.38 10.93 2.42
CA ILE A 167 -13.62 10.15 2.30
C ILE A 167 -14.69 10.93 1.53
N VAL A 168 -14.84 12.24 1.77
CA VAL A 168 -15.76 13.10 1.01
C VAL A 168 -15.35 13.17 -0.47
N GLU A 169 -14.06 13.23 -0.76
CA GLU A 169 -13.53 13.18 -2.13
C GLU A 169 -13.89 11.86 -2.82
N LEU A 170 -13.64 10.73 -2.16
CA LEU A 170 -13.99 9.39 -2.68
C LEU A 170 -15.49 9.24 -2.90
N GLU A 171 -16.33 9.74 -1.98
CA GLU A 171 -17.78 9.71 -2.14
C GLU A 171 -18.20 10.49 -3.40
N ARG A 172 -17.65 11.70 -3.58
CA ARG A 172 -17.99 12.55 -4.72
C ARG A 172 -17.48 11.99 -6.05
N ALA A 173 -16.23 11.54 -6.11
CA ALA A 173 -15.57 11.12 -7.35
C ALA A 173 -15.93 9.68 -7.75
N TRP A 174 -16.19 8.80 -6.78
CA TRP A 174 -16.33 7.37 -7.04
C TRP A 174 -17.64 6.78 -6.53
N PHE A 175 -17.93 6.86 -5.24
CA PHE A 175 -19.02 6.06 -4.67
C PHE A 175 -20.41 6.54 -5.10
N ALA A 176 -20.69 7.85 -5.03
CA ALA A 176 -21.97 8.39 -5.47
C ALA A 176 -22.21 8.19 -6.99
N PRO A 177 -21.24 8.46 -7.88
CA PRO A 177 -21.36 8.13 -9.30
C PRO A 177 -21.57 6.62 -9.56
N CYS A 178 -20.77 5.74 -8.93
CA CYS A 178 -20.95 4.29 -9.08
C CYS A 178 -22.33 3.83 -8.60
N ARG A 179 -22.85 4.40 -7.51
CA ARG A 179 -24.22 4.14 -7.05
C ARG A 179 -25.26 4.58 -8.08
N GLN A 180 -25.08 5.72 -8.74
CA GLN A 180 -25.96 6.12 -9.84
C GLN A 180 -25.89 5.15 -11.02
N LEU A 181 -24.68 4.67 -11.37
CA LEU A 181 -24.47 3.67 -12.41
C LEU A 181 -25.15 2.33 -12.09
N LEU A 182 -25.11 1.87 -10.83
CA LEU A 182 -25.81 0.66 -10.38
C LEU A 182 -27.34 0.75 -10.54
N LEU A 183 -27.91 1.95 -10.56
CA LEU A 183 -29.35 2.17 -10.67
C LEU A 183 -29.83 2.36 -12.11
N ARG A 184 -28.91 2.57 -13.06
CA ARG A 184 -29.22 2.75 -14.48
C ARG A 184 -29.35 1.39 -15.17
N THR A 185 -30.36 1.25 -16.03
CA THR A 185 -30.49 0.09 -16.91
C THR A 185 -29.28 0.01 -17.84
N GLY A 186 -28.62 -1.16 -17.89
CA GLY A 186 -27.39 -1.34 -18.67
C GLY A 186 -26.15 -0.64 -18.08
N GLY A 187 -26.24 -0.15 -16.84
CA GLY A 187 -25.10 0.39 -16.11
C GLY A 187 -24.30 -0.70 -15.37
N LEU A 188 -23.73 -0.34 -14.23
CA LEU A 188 -22.92 -1.25 -13.43
C LEU A 188 -23.78 -2.38 -12.84
N ALA A 189 -23.35 -3.62 -12.94
CA ALA A 189 -24.07 -4.76 -12.34
C ALA A 189 -23.76 -4.91 -10.84
N ALA A 190 -22.48 -4.77 -10.48
CA ALA A 190 -21.99 -4.87 -9.11
C ALA A 190 -20.77 -3.97 -8.90
N LEU A 191 -20.62 -3.43 -7.68
CA LEU A 191 -19.45 -2.73 -7.20
C LEU A 191 -18.82 -3.55 -6.07
N HIS A 192 -17.52 -3.82 -6.23
CA HIS A 192 -16.72 -4.55 -5.25
C HIS A 192 -15.71 -3.60 -4.61
N LEU A 193 -15.73 -3.50 -3.27
CA LEU A 193 -14.80 -2.67 -2.51
C LEU A 193 -13.84 -3.57 -1.73
N HIS A 194 -12.54 -3.34 -1.96
CA HIS A 194 -11.42 -4.04 -1.33
C HIS A 194 -10.61 -3.05 -0.47
N PRO A 195 -10.96 -2.85 0.82
CA PRO A 195 -10.28 -1.87 1.67
C PRO A 195 -8.92 -2.37 2.22
N GLY A 196 -8.37 -3.47 1.70
CA GLY A 196 -7.07 -4.00 2.12
C GLY A 196 -7.06 -4.75 3.47
N ASN A 197 -8.19 -4.88 4.16
CA ASN A 197 -8.31 -5.57 5.45
C ASN A 197 -8.72 -7.06 5.33
N GLY A 198 -8.57 -7.66 4.14
CA GLY A 198 -8.99 -9.03 3.85
C GLY A 198 -10.49 -9.23 3.67
N ARG A 199 -11.32 -8.18 3.81
CA ARG A 199 -12.75 -8.24 3.52
C ARG A 199 -13.06 -7.76 2.10
N LEU A 200 -14.17 -8.25 1.57
CA LEU A 200 -14.77 -7.82 0.32
C LEU A 200 -16.19 -7.34 0.59
N TYR A 201 -16.49 -6.11 0.21
CA TYR A 201 -17.84 -5.56 0.27
C TYR A 201 -18.43 -5.50 -1.12
N THR A 202 -19.59 -6.11 -1.31
CA THR A 202 -20.29 -6.14 -2.61
C THR A 202 -21.57 -5.34 -2.53
N VAL A 203 -21.74 -4.42 -3.49
CA VAL A 203 -22.93 -3.57 -3.64
C VAL A 203 -23.53 -3.83 -5.01
N THR A 204 -24.82 -4.12 -5.06
CA THR A 204 -25.58 -4.30 -6.31
C THR A 204 -26.76 -3.34 -6.32
N SER A 205 -27.48 -3.26 -7.45
CA SER A 205 -28.71 -2.47 -7.57
C SER A 205 -29.76 -2.82 -6.50
N ALA A 206 -29.78 -4.07 -6.03
CA ALA A 206 -30.67 -4.54 -4.98
C ALA A 206 -30.40 -3.90 -3.60
N ALA A 207 -29.23 -3.27 -3.40
CA ALA A 207 -28.90 -2.58 -2.16
C ALA A 207 -29.91 -1.46 -1.82
N ARG A 208 -30.57 -0.87 -2.83
CA ARG A 208 -31.63 0.15 -2.63
C ARG A 208 -32.82 -0.35 -1.81
N TRP A 209 -33.06 -1.66 -1.79
CA TRP A 209 -34.17 -2.26 -1.07
C TRP A 209 -33.85 -2.49 0.40
N ARG A 210 -32.62 -2.30 0.85
CA ARG A 210 -32.22 -2.46 2.26
C ARG A 210 -32.62 -1.25 3.11
N PHE A 211 -33.83 -0.73 2.94
CA PHE A 211 -34.35 0.42 3.70
C PHE A 211 -34.40 0.15 5.21
N TRP A 212 -34.44 -1.11 5.63
CA TRP A 212 -34.39 -1.54 7.03
C TRP A 212 -32.98 -1.51 7.64
N ARG A 213 -31.94 -1.25 6.84
CA ARG A 213 -30.57 -1.09 7.36
C ARG A 213 -30.29 0.39 7.59
N HIS A 214 -30.38 0.81 8.84
CA HIS A 214 -29.93 2.13 9.24
C HIS A 214 -28.40 2.27 9.08
N PRO A 215 -27.92 3.42 8.60
CA PRO A 215 -26.49 3.74 8.63
C PRO A 215 -26.00 3.64 10.07
N ARG A 216 -24.93 2.88 10.30
CA ARG A 216 -24.29 2.87 11.62
C ARG A 216 -23.25 4.00 11.66
N PRO A 217 -23.09 4.67 12.80
CA PRO A 217 -22.06 5.69 12.94
C PRO A 217 -20.67 5.05 12.79
N LEU A 218 -19.76 5.76 12.12
CA LEU A 218 -18.40 5.32 11.80
C LEU A 218 -17.62 4.68 12.98
N PRO A 219 -17.75 5.13 14.25
CA PRO A 219 -17.10 4.51 15.40
C PRO A 219 -17.45 3.03 15.62
N THR A 220 -18.53 2.51 15.03
CA THR A 220 -18.92 1.09 15.16
C THR A 220 -18.12 0.15 14.24
N HIS A 221 -17.23 0.70 13.41
CA HIS A 221 -16.44 -0.03 12.42
C HIS A 221 -14.92 0.05 12.66
N PHE A 222 -14.48 0.81 13.67
CA PHE A 222 -13.09 0.91 14.13
C PHE A 222 -12.88 0.09 15.40
#